data_AF-A0AAW7NYL0-F1
#
_entry.id   AF-A0AAW7NYL0-F1
#
_cell.length_a   1.000
_cell.length_b   1.000
_cell.length_c   1.000
_cell.angle_alpha   90.00
_cell.angle_beta   90.00
_cell.angle_gamma   90.00
#
_symmetry.space_group_name_H-M   'P 1'
#
loop_
_entity.id
_entity.type
_entity.pdbx_description
1 polymer ?
#
loop_
_entity_poly.entity_id
_entity_poly.type
_entity_poly.pdbx_seq_one_letter_code
_entity_poly.pdbx_strand_id
1 'polypeptide(L)'
;MVFKEWWIKRCLLSILKSRNGKNDVALYFDEDSLIFVRSGKYLNDCFAVCLPEHDIEMIQRYISDGSFLIYAGKIQNGIYEYLLKTRYKWQDIISWKE
;
A
#
# COMPACT_ATOMS: atom_id res chain seq x y z
N MET A 1 -13.04 -16.47 -8.81
CA MET A 1 -12.53 -15.08 -8.83
C MET A 1 -11.42 -14.96 -7.77
N VAL A 2 -10.26 -15.63 -7.95
CA VAL A 2 -9.30 -15.82 -6.83
C VAL A 2 -7.84 -15.63 -7.24
N PHE A 3 -7.46 -15.99 -8.47
CA PHE A 3 -6.05 -15.96 -8.88
C PHE A 3 -5.52 -14.54 -9.13
N LYS A 4 -6.33 -13.66 -9.75
CA LYS A 4 -5.92 -12.29 -10.09
C LYS A 4 -5.64 -11.45 -8.85
N GLU A 5 -6.57 -11.41 -7.89
CA GLU A 5 -6.38 -10.70 -6.63
C GLU A 5 -5.23 -11.26 -5.81
N TRP A 6 -5.09 -12.60 -5.74
CA TRP A 6 -3.95 -13.22 -5.07
C TRP A 6 -2.61 -12.80 -5.69
N TRP A 7 -2.53 -12.74 -7.02
CA TRP A 7 -1.36 -12.27 -7.73
C TRP A 7 -1.06 -10.80 -7.45
N ILE A 8 -2.08 -9.93 -7.53
CA ILE A 8 -1.94 -8.50 -7.23
C ILE A 8 -1.45 -8.30 -5.79
N LYS A 9 -2.04 -9.01 -4.82
CA LYS A 9 -1.61 -9.00 -3.43
C LYS A 9 -0.13 -9.39 -3.28
N ARG A 10 0.30 -10.43 -4.00
CA ARG A 10 1.70 -10.87 -3.99
C ARG A 10 2.63 -9.82 -4.59
N CYS A 11 2.24 -9.14 -5.66
CA CYS A 11 2.97 -8.03 -6.25
C CYS A 11 3.12 -6.87 -5.26
N LEU A 12 2.02 -6.43 -4.64
CA LEU A 12 2.04 -5.38 -3.63
C LEU A 12 2.95 -5.74 -2.44
N LEU A 13 2.85 -6.96 -1.92
CA LEU A 13 3.72 -7.42 -0.83
C LEU A 13 5.21 -7.46 -1.24
N SER A 14 5.52 -7.79 -2.51
CA SER A 14 6.89 -7.74 -3.02
C SER A 14 7.43 -6.31 -3.03
N ILE A 15 6.62 -5.34 -3.48
CA ILE A 15 6.94 -3.91 -3.47
C ILE A 15 7.17 -3.42 -2.03
N LEU A 16 6.26 -3.74 -1.12
CA LEU A 16 6.36 -3.31 0.28
C LEU A 16 7.56 -3.93 1.01
N LYS A 17 8.02 -5.11 0.61
CA LYS A 17 9.19 -5.78 1.20
C LYS A 17 10.51 -5.39 0.53
N SER A 18 10.46 -4.82 -0.66
CA SER A 18 11.66 -4.36 -1.37
C SER A 18 12.33 -3.22 -0.60
N ARG A 19 13.67 -3.31 -0.51
CA ARG A 19 14.54 -2.29 0.09
C ARG A 19 15.47 -1.65 -0.94
N ASN A 20 15.10 -1.77 -2.22
CA ASN A 20 15.82 -1.09 -3.29
C ASN A 20 15.72 0.43 -3.10
N GLY A 21 16.83 1.15 -3.26
CA GLY A 21 16.87 2.62 -3.15
C GLY A 21 15.98 3.37 -4.14
N LYS A 22 15.45 2.70 -5.16
CA LYS A 22 14.46 3.24 -6.13
C LYS A 22 13.02 2.85 -5.79
N ASN A 23 12.76 2.43 -4.56
CA ASN A 23 11.44 2.00 -4.11
C ASN A 23 10.84 3.07 -3.20
N ASP A 24 10.01 3.90 -3.79
CA ASP A 24 9.24 4.93 -3.10
C ASP A 24 7.78 4.52 -3.16
N VAL A 25 7.13 4.45 -2.00
CA VAL A 25 5.73 4.03 -1.86
C VAL A 25 5.02 5.04 -0.98
N ALA A 26 4.08 5.77 -1.56
CA ALA A 26 3.18 6.68 -0.86
C ALA A 26 1.86 5.97 -0.52
N LEU A 27 1.20 6.45 0.53
CA LEU A 27 -0.16 6.04 0.90
C LEU A 27 -1.12 7.18 0.64
N TYR A 28 -2.26 6.83 0.05
CA TYR A 28 -3.40 7.71 -0.09
C TYR A 28 -4.64 7.06 0.50
N PHE A 29 -5.57 7.87 0.98
CA PHE A 29 -6.85 7.43 1.51
C PHE A 29 -7.97 7.78 0.54
N ASP A 30 -8.80 6.80 0.27
CA ASP A 30 -10.07 6.91 -0.44
C ASP A 30 -11.15 6.27 0.45
N GLU A 31 -12.43 6.67 0.31
CA GLU A 31 -13.52 6.44 1.28
C GLU A 31 -13.40 5.10 2.03
N ASP A 32 -13.38 3.98 1.28
CA ASP A 32 -13.29 2.63 1.82
C ASP A 32 -11.96 1.91 1.51
N SER A 33 -10.99 2.64 0.95
CA SER A 33 -9.78 2.06 0.36
C SER A 33 -8.50 2.77 0.79
N LEU A 34 -7.48 1.95 1.09
CA LEU A 34 -6.12 2.42 1.22
C LEU A 34 -5.38 2.21 -0.09
N ILE A 35 -4.89 3.29 -0.70
CA ILE A 35 -4.20 3.27 -1.99
C ILE A 35 -2.69 3.34 -1.76
N PHE A 36 -1.97 2.33 -2.24
CA PHE A 36 -0.52 2.29 -2.29
C PHE A 36 -0.05 2.72 -3.67
N VAL A 37 0.73 3.78 -3.73
CA VAL A 37 1.29 4.30 -4.98
C VAL A 37 2.80 4.13 -4.94
N ARG A 38 3.32 3.22 -5.78
CA ARG A 38 4.75 3.08 -5.97
C ARG A 38 5.20 3.99 -7.11
N SER A 39 6.09 4.93 -6.81
CA SER A 39 6.63 5.83 -7.82
C SER A 39 7.55 5.08 -8.78
N GLY A 40 7.26 5.19 -10.08
CA GLY A 40 8.10 4.67 -11.15
C GLY A 40 8.73 5.79 -11.98
N LYS A 41 9.65 5.41 -12.88
CA LYS A 41 10.34 6.38 -13.76
C LYS A 41 9.40 7.02 -14.80
N TYR A 42 8.37 6.29 -15.23
CA TYR A 42 7.47 6.68 -16.32
C TYR A 42 6.00 6.57 -15.95
N LEU A 43 5.66 5.53 -15.17
CA LEU A 43 4.32 5.28 -14.66
C LEU A 43 4.46 4.83 -13.21
N ASN A 44 3.46 5.15 -12.41
CA ASN A 44 3.28 4.67 -11.05
C ASN A 44 2.55 3.33 -11.08
N ASP A 45 2.93 2.43 -10.18
CA ASP A 45 2.15 1.22 -9.91
C ASP A 45 1.21 1.53 -8.74
N CYS A 46 -0.09 1.54 -8.98
CA CYS A 46 -1.11 1.88 -7.99
C CYS A 46 -1.86 0.62 -7.55
N PHE A 47 -2.16 0.52 -6.25
CA PHE A 47 -2.91 -0.58 -5.65
C PHE A 47 -3.93 -0.03 -4.66
N ALA A 48 -5.22 -0.25 -4.88
CA ALA A 48 -6.23 0.03 -3.88
C ALA A 48 -6.56 -1.26 -3.12
N VAL A 49 -6.67 -1.12 -1.80
CA VAL A 49 -6.98 -2.22 -0.88
C VAL A 49 -8.14 -1.80 -0.01
N CYS A 50 -9.25 -2.52 -0.10
CA CYS A 50 -10.37 -2.32 0.82
C CYS A 50 -10.00 -2.81 2.21
N LEU A 51 -10.34 -2.00 3.21
CA LEU A 51 -10.12 -2.27 4.63
C LEU A 51 -11.39 -1.92 5.40
N PRO A 52 -11.63 -2.56 6.56
CA PRO A 52 -12.67 -2.09 7.46
C PRO A 52 -12.45 -0.61 7.81
N GLU A 53 -13.51 0.19 7.84
CA GLU A 53 -13.49 1.63 8.13
C GLU A 53 -12.64 1.97 9.38
N HIS A 54 -12.85 1.22 10.47
CA HIS A 54 -12.07 1.38 11.71
C HIS A 54 -10.54 1.22 11.50
N ASP A 55 -10.10 0.32 10.62
CA ASP A 55 -8.68 0.16 10.32
C ASP A 55 -8.16 1.38 9.52
N ILE A 56 -8.94 1.92 8.59
CA ILE A 56 -8.60 3.13 7.81
C ILE A 56 -8.45 4.33 8.75
N GLU A 57 -9.47 4.60 9.58
CA GLU A 57 -9.44 5.69 10.57
C GLU A 57 -8.22 5.60 11.49
N MET A 58 -7.87 4.38 11.91
CA MET A 58 -6.72 4.18 12.76
C MET A 58 -5.42 4.48 12.02
N ILE A 59 -5.26 4.02 10.77
CA ILE A 59 -4.08 4.29 9.95
C ILE A 59 -3.92 5.79 9.71
N GLN A 60 -5.02 6.52 9.42
CA GLN A 60 -5.02 7.98 9.22
C GLN A 60 -4.48 8.76 10.42
N ARG A 61 -4.57 8.22 11.65
CA ARG A 61 -4.00 8.87 12.85
C ARG A 61 -2.47 8.80 12.92
N TYR A 62 -1.86 7.85 12.21
CA TYR A 62 -0.41 7.63 12.26
C TYR A 62 0.32 8.08 11.00
N ILE A 63 -0.38 8.24 9.88
CA ILE A 63 0.21 8.69 8.62
C ILE A 63 -0.77 9.59 7.87
N SER A 64 -0.26 10.73 7.38
CA SER A 64 -1.06 11.68 6.61
C SER A 64 -1.22 11.23 5.16
N ASP A 65 -2.31 11.66 4.53
CA ASP A 65 -2.56 11.43 3.12
C ASP A 65 -1.40 11.92 2.24
N GLY A 66 -1.03 11.12 1.23
CA GLY A 66 0.11 11.36 0.34
C GLY A 66 1.50 11.16 0.98
N SER A 67 1.58 10.74 2.24
CA SER A 67 2.88 10.52 2.89
C SER A 67 3.56 9.24 2.42
N PHE A 68 4.89 9.28 2.34
CA PHE A 68 5.69 8.09 2.02
C PHE A 68 5.65 7.09 3.17
N LEU A 69 5.19 5.87 2.88
CA LEU A 69 5.37 4.70 3.73
C LEU A 69 6.80 4.14 3.59
N ILE A 70 7.32 4.18 2.36
CA ILE A 70 8.70 3.81 2.01
C ILE A 70 9.28 4.94 1.15
N TYR A 71 10.49 5.40 1.50
CA TYR A 71 11.22 6.40 0.73
C TYR A 71 12.69 5.98 0.61
N ALA A 72 13.23 6.02 -0.60
CA ALA A 72 14.53 5.49 -0.99
C ALA A 72 14.79 4.08 -0.44
N GLY A 73 13.76 3.21 -0.46
CA GLY A 73 13.83 1.84 0.07
C GLY A 73 13.84 1.73 1.60
N LYS A 74 13.73 2.85 2.33
CA LYS A 74 13.67 2.88 3.80
C LYS A 74 12.23 3.06 4.27
N ILE A 75 11.82 2.27 5.27
CA ILE A 75 10.53 2.43 5.95
C ILE A 75 10.53 3.77 6.69
N GLN A 76 9.47 4.55 6.54
CA GLN A 76 9.38 5.89 7.15
C GLN A 76 8.55 5.90 8.44
N ASN A 77 7.64 4.94 8.63
CA ASN A 77 6.68 4.97 9.72
C ASN A 77 6.38 3.56 10.26
N GLY A 78 6.20 3.43 11.57
CA GLY A 78 5.86 2.17 12.25
C GLY A 78 4.53 1.56 11.80
N ILE A 79 3.62 2.36 11.23
CA ILE A 79 2.37 1.88 10.62
C ILE A 79 2.62 0.84 9.52
N TYR A 80 3.80 0.86 8.90
CA TYR A 80 4.25 -0.18 7.97
C TYR A 80 4.14 -1.59 8.55
N GLU A 81 4.61 -1.79 9.78
CA GLU A 81 4.56 -3.11 10.41
C GLU A 81 3.13 -3.53 10.71
N TYR A 82 2.29 -2.58 11.13
CA TYR A 82 0.88 -2.82 11.35
C TYR A 82 0.21 -3.30 10.06
N LEU A 83 0.37 -2.56 8.96
CA LEU A 83 -0.18 -2.90 7.64
C LEU A 83 0.23 -4.30 7.19
N LEU A 84 1.50 -4.66 7.36
CA LEU A 84 1.97 -6.01 7.01
C LEU A 84 1.44 -7.10 7.93
N LYS A 85 1.29 -6.84 9.23
CA LYS A 85 0.73 -7.79 10.21
C LYS A 85 -0.76 -8.02 9.95
N THR A 86 -1.50 -6.99 9.57
CA THR A 86 -2.95 -7.05 9.32
C THR A 86 -3.35 -7.33 7.87
N ARG A 87 -2.38 -7.66 7.00
CA ARG A 87 -2.62 -8.00 5.57
C ARG A 87 -3.66 -9.10 5.31
N TYR A 88 -3.99 -9.92 6.30
CA TYR A 88 -5.03 -10.94 6.19
C TYR A 88 -6.44 -10.31 6.14
N LYS A 89 -6.60 -9.08 6.64
CA LYS A 89 -7.82 -8.28 6.59
C LYS A 89 -8.04 -7.57 5.25
N TRP A 90 -7.03 -7.52 4.39
CA TRP A 90 -7.10 -6.84 3.10
C TRP A 90 -8.08 -7.54 2.18
N GLN A 91 -9.20 -6.87 1.93
CA GLN A 91 -10.28 -7.28 1.03
C GLN A 91 -10.09 -6.59 -0.32
N ASP A 92 -10.63 -7.18 -1.38
CA ASP A 92 -10.76 -6.59 -2.72
C ASP A 92 -9.57 -5.72 -3.15
N ILE A 93 -8.55 -6.35 -3.74
CA ILE A 93 -7.35 -5.66 -4.18
C ILE A 93 -7.38 -5.47 -5.69
N ILE A 94 -7.36 -4.21 -6.10
CA ILE A 94 -7.22 -3.81 -7.51
C ILE A 94 -5.88 -3.14 -7.75
N SER A 95 -5.44 -3.15 -9.01
CA SER A 95 -4.21 -2.45 -9.41
C SER A 95 -4.36 -1.83 -10.79
N TRP A 96 -3.77 -0.66 -10.97
CA TRP A 96 -3.68 0.05 -12.24
C TRP A 96 -2.33 0.76 -12.36
N LYS A 97 -2.09 1.37 -13.52
CA LYS A 97 -0.93 2.22 -13.75
C LYS A 97 -1.39 3.63 -14.05
N GLU A 98 -0.65 4.61 -13.55
CA GLU A 98 -0.91 6.03 -13.74
C GLU A 98 0.34 6.78 -14.15
#